data_AF-A0A3S5JDZ6-F1
#
_entry.id   AF-A0A3S5JDZ6-F1
#
_cell.length_a   1.000
_cell.length_b   1.000
_cell.length_c   1.000
_cell.angle_alpha   90.00
_cell.angle_beta   90.00
_cell.angle_gamma   90.00
#
_symmetry.space_group_name_H-M   'P 1'
#
loop_
_entity.id
_entity.type
_entity.pdbx_description
1 polymer ?
#
loop_
_entity_poly.entity_id
_entity_poly.type
_entity_poly.pdbx_seq_one_letter_code
_entity_poly.pdbx_strand_id
1 'polypeptide(L)'
;MNLSIQLIDNDNPTNSASYPFPIDVEALQEAVQYTAIGPGTMTEPIAIDDFITSVKNKLPQIGFNTTVKASFELLEGDEGSNATPMVCCKVQNIGRTNPDFKNWEKVFDCDGQYVRNAPDGTLYVTPQEISGFQSYCEIRTLKQSADSPKSVYILYSVLFKLIIDDAEGNHMTCYCEFDPLAKISSNV
;
A
#
# COMPACT_ATOMS: atom_id res chain seq x y z
N MET A 1 -8.53 10.10 -8.60
CA MET A 1 -8.31 8.73 -8.06
C MET A 1 -7.82 8.83 -6.63
N ASN A 2 -8.31 7.98 -5.73
CA ASN A 2 -7.86 7.96 -4.33
C ASN A 2 -7.32 6.59 -3.95
N LEU A 3 -6.14 6.55 -3.35
CA LEU A 3 -5.71 5.38 -2.60
C LEU A 3 -6.28 5.46 -1.19
N SER A 4 -6.83 4.37 -0.68
CA SER A 4 -7.43 4.30 0.65
C SER A 4 -6.76 3.19 1.45
N ILE A 5 -6.31 3.51 2.66
CA ILE A 5 -5.83 2.52 3.62
C ILE A 5 -6.80 2.46 4.79
N GLN A 6 -7.40 1.30 5.00
CA GLN A 6 -8.33 1.03 6.08
C GLN A 6 -7.65 0.19 7.17
N LEU A 7 -7.80 0.61 8.42
CA LEU A 7 -7.38 -0.13 9.60
C LEU A 7 -8.63 -0.64 10.31
N ILE A 8 -8.89 -1.94 10.18
CA ILE A 8 -10.06 -2.61 10.73
C ILE A 8 -9.66 -3.31 12.03
N ASP A 9 -10.14 -2.79 13.16
CA ASP A 9 -10.03 -3.47 14.45
C ASP A 9 -10.94 -4.72 14.42
N ASN A 10 -10.34 -5.91 14.48
CA ASN A 10 -11.10 -7.16 14.38
C ASN A 10 -11.94 -7.44 15.64
N ASP A 11 -11.68 -6.77 16.76
CA ASP A 11 -12.51 -6.86 17.96
C ASP A 11 -13.70 -5.86 17.90
N ASN A 12 -13.53 -4.72 17.22
CA ASN A 12 -14.58 -3.70 17.04
C ASN A 12 -14.61 -3.11 15.61
N PRO A 13 -15.11 -3.85 14.60
CA PRO A 13 -15.00 -3.46 13.19
C PRO A 13 -15.74 -2.16 12.82
N THR A 14 -16.72 -1.76 13.63
CA THR A 14 -17.56 -0.57 13.36
C THR A 14 -16.85 0.76 13.58
N ASN A 15 -15.69 0.78 14.27
CA ASN A 15 -14.89 1.98 14.53
C ASN A 15 -13.60 2.05 13.68
N SER A 16 -13.59 1.35 12.54
CA SER A 16 -12.42 1.26 11.66
C SER A 16 -12.03 2.63 11.09
N ALA A 17 -10.75 2.99 11.23
CA ALA A 17 -10.24 4.23 10.66
C ALA A 17 -9.90 4.02 9.17
N SER A 18 -10.37 4.92 8.32
CA SER A 18 -9.98 4.98 6.90
C SER A 18 -9.13 6.22 6.65
N TYR A 19 -8.05 6.04 5.90
CA TYR A 19 -7.08 7.07 5.57
C TYR A 19 -7.06 7.24 4.05
N PRO A 20 -7.72 8.28 3.51
CA PRO A 20 -7.66 8.58 2.09
C PRO A 20 -6.35 9.31 1.76
N PHE A 21 -5.77 8.94 0.63
CA PHE A 21 -4.59 9.52 0.01
C PHE A 21 -4.96 9.91 -1.43
N PRO A 22 -5.49 11.13 -1.63
CA PRO A 22 -5.75 11.65 -2.96
C PRO A 22 -4.45 11.78 -3.75
N ILE A 23 -4.47 11.29 -4.99
CA ILE A 23 -3.34 11.37 -5.91
C ILE A 23 -3.63 12.48 -6.92
N ASP A 24 -2.70 13.42 -7.06
CA ASP A 24 -2.72 14.44 -8.11
C ASP A 24 -2.28 13.82 -9.45
N VAL A 25 -3.24 13.19 -10.13
CA VAL A 25 -3.02 12.48 -11.38
C VAL A 25 -2.61 13.43 -12.50
N GLU A 26 -3.10 14.68 -12.50
CA GLU A 26 -2.74 15.69 -13.51
C GLU A 26 -1.27 16.09 -13.36
N ALA A 27 -0.82 16.39 -12.14
CA ALA A 27 0.59 16.70 -11.89
C ALA A 27 1.51 15.50 -12.16
N LEU A 28 1.08 14.28 -11.82
CA LEU A 28 1.83 13.06 -12.13
C LEU A 28 1.95 12.86 -13.65
N GLN A 29 0.86 13.06 -14.40
CA GLN A 29 0.87 12.94 -15.86
C GLN A 29 1.80 13.98 -16.49
N GLU A 30 1.76 15.23 -16.03
CA GLU A 30 2.68 16.28 -16.47
C GLU A 30 4.13 15.88 -16.17
N ALA A 31 4.41 15.39 -14.96
CA ALA A 31 5.74 14.97 -14.57
C ALA A 31 6.28 13.82 -15.42
N VAL A 32 5.47 12.81 -15.73
CA VAL A 32 5.85 11.68 -16.59
C VAL A 32 6.15 12.15 -18.01
N GLN A 33 5.35 13.06 -18.56
CA GLN A 33 5.48 13.53 -19.94
C GLN A 33 6.66 14.49 -20.15
N TYR A 34 6.91 15.38 -19.19
CA TYR A 34 7.83 16.52 -19.40
C TYR A 34 9.12 16.44 -18.58
N THR A 35 9.35 15.37 -17.82
CA THR A 35 10.57 15.19 -17.02
C THR A 35 11.26 13.84 -17.27
N ALA A 36 12.41 13.64 -16.63
CA ALA A 36 13.15 12.39 -16.71
C ALA A 36 12.53 11.23 -15.89
N ILE A 37 11.41 11.46 -15.19
CA ILE A 37 10.72 10.43 -14.40
C ILE A 37 10.24 9.28 -15.29
N GLY A 38 9.68 9.59 -16.47
CA GLY A 38 9.15 8.59 -17.40
C GLY A 38 8.04 7.72 -16.79
N PRO A 39 7.64 6.60 -17.45
CA PRO A 39 6.51 5.79 -16.99
C PRO A 39 6.85 4.83 -15.83
N GLY A 40 8.12 4.69 -15.46
CA GLY A 40 8.56 3.67 -14.50
C GLY A 40 8.37 2.24 -14.98
N THR A 41 8.81 1.29 -14.16
CA THR A 41 8.67 -0.15 -14.39
C THR A 41 8.28 -0.87 -13.11
N MET A 42 7.95 -2.17 -13.18
CA MET A 42 7.69 -2.95 -11.96
C MET A 42 8.89 -3.01 -11.01
N THR A 43 10.12 -2.98 -11.55
CA THR A 43 11.36 -3.07 -10.75
C THR A 43 11.84 -1.70 -10.29
N GLU A 44 11.49 -0.65 -11.02
CA GLU A 44 11.83 0.75 -10.73
C GLU A 44 10.57 1.60 -10.94
N PRO A 45 9.60 1.53 -10.01
CA PRO A 45 8.37 2.31 -10.11
C PRO A 45 8.62 3.79 -9.83
N ILE A 46 7.70 4.63 -10.28
CA ILE A 46 7.66 6.05 -9.94
C ILE A 46 7.24 6.15 -8.47
N ALA A 47 8.10 6.71 -7.62
CA ALA A 47 7.70 7.08 -6.26
C ALA A 47 6.75 8.27 -6.32
N ILE A 48 5.51 8.10 -5.82
CA ILE A 48 4.45 9.12 -5.97
C ILE A 48 4.12 9.88 -4.69
N ASP A 49 4.93 9.76 -3.64
CA ASP A 49 4.73 10.45 -2.36
C ASP A 49 4.56 11.97 -2.51
N ASP A 50 5.30 12.59 -3.44
CA ASP A 50 5.21 14.03 -3.74
C ASP A 50 3.89 14.44 -4.44
N PHE A 51 3.18 13.49 -5.03
CA PHE A 51 1.89 13.69 -5.70
C PHE A 51 0.70 13.30 -4.81
N ILE A 52 0.95 12.92 -3.55
CA ILE A 52 -0.08 12.55 -2.60
C ILE A 52 -0.31 13.66 -1.58
N THR A 53 -1.55 14.12 -1.50
CA THR A 53 -1.94 15.08 -0.47
C THR A 53 -2.29 14.35 0.82
N SER A 54 -1.35 14.27 1.78
CA SER A 54 -1.65 13.64 3.08
C SER A 54 -2.60 14.50 3.93
N VAL A 55 -3.65 13.87 4.47
CA VAL A 55 -4.62 14.54 5.35
C VAL A 55 -4.13 14.59 6.81
N LYS A 56 -3.06 13.86 7.18
CA LYS A 56 -2.54 13.82 8.57
C LYS A 56 -1.02 13.67 8.65
N ASN A 57 -0.37 14.60 9.36
CA ASN A 57 1.08 14.62 9.62
C ASN A 57 1.56 13.66 10.74
N LYS A 58 0.92 12.50 10.93
CA LYS A 58 1.31 11.54 11.98
C LYS A 58 1.57 10.18 11.38
N LEU A 59 2.66 9.54 11.81
CA LEU A 59 2.96 8.14 11.54
C LEU A 59 1.76 7.27 12.00
N PRO A 60 1.02 6.63 11.07
CA PRO A 60 -0.06 5.71 11.41
C PRO A 60 0.40 4.62 12.37
N GLN A 61 -0.44 4.34 13.37
CA GLN A 61 -0.22 3.25 14.31
C GLN A 61 -1.22 2.12 14.01
N ILE A 62 -0.70 0.92 13.86
CA ILE A 62 -1.46 -0.29 13.57
C ILE A 62 -1.43 -1.15 14.85
N GLY A 63 -2.61 -1.48 15.37
CA GLY A 63 -2.73 -2.37 16.52
C GLY A 63 -2.42 -3.82 16.17
N PHE A 64 -2.20 -4.64 17.20
CA PHE A 64 -2.35 -6.09 17.04
C PHE A 64 -3.83 -6.43 16.82
N ASN A 65 -4.10 -7.61 16.24
CA ASN A 65 -5.44 -8.04 15.84
C ASN A 65 -6.17 -7.03 14.92
N THR A 66 -5.43 -6.33 14.07
CA THR A 66 -5.95 -5.34 13.11
C THR A 66 -5.77 -5.85 11.69
N THR A 67 -6.79 -5.70 10.86
CA THR A 67 -6.70 -5.96 9.42
C THR A 67 -6.37 -4.66 8.70
N VAL A 68 -5.26 -4.67 7.97
CA VAL A 68 -4.81 -3.56 7.13
C VAL A 68 -5.26 -3.87 5.71
N LYS A 69 -6.11 -3.00 5.16
CA LYS A 69 -6.64 -3.15 3.80
C LYS A 69 -6.30 -1.91 2.98
N ALA A 70 -5.49 -2.08 1.95
CA ALA A 70 -5.19 -1.02 0.99
C ALA A 70 -5.98 -1.27 -0.29
N SER A 71 -6.70 -0.27 -0.78
CA SER A 71 -7.54 -0.36 -1.99
C SER A 71 -7.59 0.96 -2.73
N PHE A 72 -7.81 0.89 -4.05
CA PHE A 72 -8.13 2.08 -4.83
C PHE A 72 -9.63 2.32 -4.88
N GLU A 73 -10.02 3.57 -4.65
CA GLU A 73 -11.34 4.07 -4.98
C GLU A 73 -11.23 4.85 -6.29
N LEU A 74 -11.82 4.28 -7.35
CA LEU A 74 -12.04 4.99 -8.61
C LEU A 74 -13.18 6.00 -8.40
N LEU A 75 -13.09 7.15 -9.08
CA LEU A 75 -14.21 8.10 -9.08
C LEU A 75 -15.36 7.50 -9.92
N GLU A 76 -16.61 7.74 -9.52
CA GLU A 76 -17.78 7.27 -10.27
C GLU A 76 -17.69 7.75 -11.73
N GLY A 77 -17.74 6.82 -12.69
CA GLY A 77 -17.65 7.11 -14.13
C GLY A 77 -16.36 6.66 -14.83
N ASP A 78 -15.30 6.31 -14.08
CA ASP A 78 -14.02 5.84 -14.63
C ASP A 78 -13.93 4.30 -14.81
N GLU A 79 -15.08 3.60 -14.79
CA GLU A 79 -15.17 2.14 -14.73
C GLU A 79 -14.74 1.42 -16.02
N GLY A 80 -14.49 2.14 -17.11
CA GLY A 80 -14.14 1.58 -18.41
C GLY A 80 -12.72 1.95 -18.81
N SER A 81 -11.84 0.95 -18.96
CA SER A 81 -10.48 0.99 -19.55
C SER A 81 -9.32 1.53 -18.70
N ASN A 82 -9.55 2.35 -17.67
CA ASN A 82 -8.50 2.89 -16.79
C ASN A 82 -8.32 2.12 -15.46
N ALA A 83 -8.70 0.84 -15.42
CA ALA A 83 -8.45 0.03 -14.24
C ALA A 83 -6.98 0.05 -13.86
N THR A 84 -6.73 0.49 -12.65
CA THR A 84 -5.43 0.56 -12.00
C THR A 84 -5.30 -0.63 -11.07
N PRO A 85 -5.03 -1.85 -11.58
CA PRO A 85 -4.86 -2.98 -10.70
C PRO A 85 -3.68 -2.68 -9.78
N MET A 86 -3.89 -2.89 -8.48
CA MET A 86 -2.77 -3.10 -7.59
C MET A 86 -1.91 -4.22 -8.18
N VAL A 87 -0.59 -4.07 -8.06
CA VAL A 87 0.36 -5.11 -8.43
C VAL A 87 0.66 -5.94 -7.20
N CYS A 88 1.02 -5.28 -6.11
CA CYS A 88 1.27 -5.88 -4.80
C CYS A 88 1.40 -4.80 -3.74
N CYS A 89 1.33 -5.21 -2.48
CA CYS A 89 1.81 -4.41 -1.37
C CYS A 89 3.04 -5.07 -0.76
N LYS A 90 4.04 -4.27 -0.39
CA LYS A 90 5.30 -4.74 0.21
C LYS A 90 5.35 -4.25 1.64
N VAL A 91 5.83 -5.09 2.54
CA VAL A 91 6.11 -4.71 3.93
C VAL A 91 7.58 -4.96 4.21
N GLN A 92 8.27 -3.89 4.60
CA GLN A 92 9.68 -3.94 4.95
C GLN A 92 9.88 -3.41 6.35
N ASN A 93 10.72 -4.07 7.12
CA ASN A 93 11.14 -3.56 8.41
C ASN A 93 12.20 -2.47 8.21
N ILE A 94 11.90 -1.28 8.70
CA ILE A 94 12.79 -0.11 8.69
C ILE A 94 13.20 0.32 10.11
N GLY A 95 12.84 -0.49 11.12
CA GLY A 95 13.11 -0.22 12.51
C GLY A 95 14.58 -0.34 12.85
N ARG A 96 15.17 0.75 13.39
CA ARG A 96 16.58 0.77 13.82
C ARG A 96 16.88 -0.13 15.02
N THR A 97 15.89 -0.42 15.85
CA THR A 97 16.06 -1.19 17.10
C THR A 97 16.14 -2.69 16.87
N ASN A 98 15.68 -3.18 15.72
CA ASN A 98 15.76 -4.58 15.34
C ASN A 98 15.80 -4.68 13.80
N PRO A 99 16.88 -4.20 13.15
CA PRO A 99 16.94 -4.08 11.70
C PRO A 99 16.87 -5.45 10.99
N ASP A 100 17.32 -6.52 11.66
CA ASP A 100 17.33 -7.88 11.12
C ASP A 100 16.01 -8.63 11.31
N PHE A 101 14.95 -7.98 11.81
CA PHE A 101 13.65 -8.61 11.96
C PHE A 101 13.05 -8.96 10.59
N LYS A 102 12.90 -10.26 10.32
CA LYS A 102 12.29 -10.82 9.10
C LYS A 102 11.21 -11.88 9.38
N ASN A 103 10.96 -12.15 10.66
CA ASN A 103 10.02 -13.19 11.08
C ASN A 103 8.59 -12.63 11.13
N TRP A 104 8.03 -12.37 9.95
CA TRP A 104 6.71 -11.77 9.79
C TRP A 104 5.58 -12.59 10.40
N GLU A 105 5.74 -13.91 10.53
CA GLU A 105 4.78 -14.82 11.20
C GLU A 105 4.58 -14.50 12.70
N LYS A 106 5.42 -13.65 13.31
CA LYS A 106 5.21 -13.15 14.69
C LYS A 106 4.31 -11.92 14.78
N VAL A 107 4.03 -11.29 13.63
CA VAL A 107 3.33 -10.01 13.53
C VAL A 107 2.09 -10.15 12.70
N PHE A 108 2.17 -10.87 11.57
CA PHE A 108 1.12 -11.02 10.60
C PHE A 108 0.68 -12.47 10.45
N ASP A 109 -0.57 -12.63 10.06
CA ASP A 109 -1.09 -13.88 9.52
C ASP A 109 -0.52 -14.09 8.11
N CYS A 110 0.50 -14.93 8.01
CA CYS A 110 1.21 -15.23 6.77
C CYS A 110 0.72 -16.53 6.10
N ASP A 111 -0.27 -17.22 6.68
CA ASP A 111 -0.75 -18.51 6.17
C ASP A 111 -1.65 -18.37 4.92
N GLY A 112 -1.89 -17.14 4.48
CA GLY A 112 -2.70 -16.83 3.30
C GLY A 112 -1.97 -17.08 1.98
N GLN A 113 -2.70 -17.60 0.99
CA GLN A 113 -2.21 -17.79 -0.39
C GLN A 113 -1.67 -16.51 -1.07
N TYR A 114 -2.04 -15.35 -0.53
CA TYR A 114 -1.70 -14.03 -1.04
C TYR A 114 -0.48 -13.42 -0.36
N VAL A 115 0.13 -14.09 0.63
CA VAL A 115 1.28 -13.57 1.37
C VAL A 115 2.51 -14.40 1.04
N ARG A 116 3.62 -13.73 0.71
CA ARG A 116 4.90 -14.39 0.39
C ARG A 116 6.06 -13.65 1.04
N ASN A 117 6.92 -14.38 1.75
CA ASN A 117 8.15 -13.82 2.31
C ASN A 117 9.29 -14.00 1.31
N ALA A 118 9.96 -12.90 0.95
CA ALA A 118 11.11 -12.93 0.07
C ALA A 118 12.42 -13.14 0.86
N PRO A 119 13.49 -13.65 0.22
CA PRO A 119 14.76 -13.94 0.91
C PRO A 119 15.43 -12.71 1.54
N ASP A 120 15.15 -11.52 1.02
CA ASP A 120 15.62 -10.25 1.56
C ASP A 120 14.91 -9.85 2.87
N GLY A 121 13.80 -10.52 3.21
CA GLY A 121 12.95 -10.21 4.36
C GLY A 121 11.80 -9.26 4.02
N THR A 122 11.56 -8.96 2.76
CA THR A 122 10.36 -8.23 2.32
C THR A 122 9.16 -9.16 2.31
N LEU A 123 8.06 -8.73 2.92
CA LEU A 123 6.78 -9.44 2.82
C LEU A 123 5.98 -8.88 1.64
N TYR A 124 5.60 -9.74 0.70
CA TYR A 124 4.75 -9.37 -0.43
C TYR A 124 3.32 -9.85 -0.18
N VAL A 125 2.37 -8.95 -0.41
CA VAL A 125 0.92 -9.20 -0.37
C VAL A 125 0.40 -9.03 -1.79
N THR A 126 0.01 -10.13 -2.41
CA THR A 126 -0.67 -10.15 -3.71
C THR A 126 -2.08 -9.60 -3.55
N PRO A 127 -2.54 -8.74 -4.48
CA PRO A 127 -3.86 -8.17 -4.41
C PRO A 127 -4.93 -9.24 -4.65
N GLN A 128 -6.07 -9.05 -3.99
CA GLN A 128 -7.29 -9.80 -4.16
C GLN A 128 -8.24 -8.97 -5.02
N GLU A 129 -8.95 -9.62 -5.93
CA GLU A 129 -9.93 -8.97 -6.82
C GLU A 129 -11.24 -8.70 -6.07
N ILE A 130 -11.75 -7.46 -6.14
CA ILE A 130 -13.12 -7.09 -5.69
C ILE A 130 -14.06 -7.19 -6.89
N SER A 131 -13.62 -6.67 -8.03
CA SER A 131 -14.28 -6.69 -9.32
C SER A 131 -13.22 -6.64 -10.42
N GLY A 132 -13.60 -6.82 -11.69
CA GLY A 132 -12.65 -6.79 -12.81
C GLY A 132 -11.81 -5.51 -12.95
N PHE A 133 -12.15 -4.44 -12.20
CA PHE A 133 -11.45 -3.16 -12.22
C PHE A 133 -10.97 -2.69 -10.83
N GLN A 134 -11.26 -3.45 -9.76
CA GLN A 134 -10.91 -3.09 -8.39
C GLN A 134 -10.22 -4.23 -7.68
N SER A 135 -9.13 -3.89 -6.99
CA SER A 135 -8.35 -4.85 -6.23
C SER A 135 -7.88 -4.23 -4.92
N TYR A 136 -7.54 -5.09 -3.97
CA TYR A 136 -7.06 -4.68 -2.65
C TYR A 136 -5.97 -5.61 -2.15
N CYS A 137 -4.99 -5.07 -1.45
CA CYS A 137 -4.13 -5.87 -0.59
C CYS A 137 -4.75 -5.94 0.79
N GLU A 138 -4.74 -7.13 1.39
CA GLU A 138 -5.14 -7.30 2.77
C GLU A 138 -4.09 -8.10 3.53
N ILE A 139 -3.71 -7.61 4.69
CA ILE A 139 -2.89 -8.34 5.64
C ILE A 139 -3.38 -8.11 7.05
N ARG A 140 -3.40 -9.17 7.84
CA ARG A 140 -3.90 -9.14 9.21
C ARG A 140 -2.75 -9.24 10.20
N THR A 141 -2.70 -8.37 11.20
CA THR A 141 -1.83 -8.54 12.35
C THR A 141 -2.40 -9.60 13.30
N LEU A 142 -1.52 -10.42 13.87
CA LEU A 142 -1.90 -11.47 14.83
C LEU A 142 -2.40 -10.86 16.14
N LYS A 143 -3.08 -11.67 16.96
CA LYS A 143 -3.31 -11.33 18.37
C LYS A 143 -1.97 -11.22 19.08
N GLN A 144 -1.86 -10.24 19.98
CA GLN A 144 -0.64 -10.07 20.75
C GLN A 144 -0.38 -11.28 21.64
N SER A 145 0.84 -11.80 21.59
CA SER A 145 1.33 -12.88 22.44
C SER A 145 2.62 -12.46 23.17
N ALA A 146 3.10 -13.27 24.11
CA ALA A 146 4.36 -13.03 24.81
C ALA A 146 5.57 -12.96 23.85
N ASP A 147 5.49 -13.64 22.71
CA ASP A 147 6.55 -13.70 21.71
C ASP A 147 6.45 -12.61 20.63
N SER A 148 5.38 -11.82 20.66
CA SER A 148 5.16 -10.72 19.72
C SER A 148 6.13 -9.56 20.01
N PRO A 149 6.71 -8.93 18.97
CA PRO A 149 7.57 -7.77 19.18
C PRO A 149 6.78 -6.59 19.78
N LYS A 150 7.40 -5.84 20.71
CA LYS A 150 6.76 -4.67 21.34
C LYS A 150 6.36 -3.59 20.33
N SER A 151 7.22 -3.38 19.34
CA SER A 151 6.98 -2.45 18.24
C SER A 151 7.78 -2.85 17.01
N VAL A 152 7.16 -2.72 15.84
CA VAL A 152 7.84 -2.89 14.55
C VAL A 152 7.54 -1.65 13.70
N TYR A 153 8.58 -1.04 13.15
CA TYR A 153 8.44 0.10 12.25
C TYR A 153 8.54 -0.44 10.83
N ILE A 154 7.52 -0.19 10.04
CA ILE A 154 7.41 -0.73 8.69
C ILE A 154 7.33 0.39 7.66
N LEU A 155 7.92 0.11 6.50
CA LEU A 155 7.56 0.74 5.25
C LEU A 155 6.52 -0.15 4.57
N TYR A 156 5.34 0.39 4.29
CA TYR A 156 4.24 -0.32 3.66
C TYR A 156 4.05 0.20 2.23
N SER A 157 4.76 -0.36 1.26
CA SER A 157 4.74 0.12 -0.12
C SER A 157 3.53 -0.43 -0.88
N VAL A 158 2.78 0.43 -1.54
CA VAL A 158 1.68 0.05 -2.43
C VAL A 158 2.12 0.25 -3.87
N LEU A 159 2.33 -0.85 -4.60
CA LEU A 159 2.69 -0.83 -6.02
C LEU A 159 1.44 -1.03 -6.87
N PHE A 160 1.23 -0.17 -7.85
CA PHE A 160 0.06 -0.20 -8.71
C PHE A 160 0.37 0.29 -10.13
N LYS A 161 -0.53 0.00 -11.05
CA LYS A 161 -0.46 0.51 -12.43
C LYS A 161 -1.36 1.72 -12.56
N LEU A 162 -0.93 2.70 -13.32
CA LEU A 162 -1.76 3.82 -13.77
C LEU A 162 -1.76 3.86 -15.30
N ILE A 163 -2.91 4.12 -15.90
CA ILE A 163 -2.98 4.38 -17.35
C ILE A 163 -3.14 5.89 -17.50
N ILE A 164 -2.18 6.52 -18.19
CA ILE A 164 -2.22 7.95 -18.51
C ILE A 164 -2.05 8.13 -20.02
N ASP A 165 -2.57 9.22 -20.56
CA ASP A 165 -2.35 9.57 -21.96
C ASP A 165 -1.02 10.29 -22.13
N ASP A 166 -0.30 10.01 -23.21
CA ASP A 166 0.87 10.78 -23.63
C ASP A 166 0.47 12.07 -24.38
N ALA A 167 1.46 12.89 -24.75
CA ALA A 167 1.24 14.15 -25.46
C ALA A 167 0.62 13.97 -26.87
N GLU A 168 0.69 12.77 -27.44
CA GLU A 168 0.12 12.39 -28.73
C GLU A 168 -1.28 11.75 -28.58
N GLY A 169 -1.76 11.57 -27.35
CA GLY A 169 -3.03 10.95 -27.01
C GLY A 169 -3.00 9.42 -27.00
N ASN A 170 -1.82 8.79 -26.96
CA ASN A 170 -1.71 7.34 -26.80
C ASN A 170 -1.72 6.97 -25.31
N HIS A 171 -2.39 5.87 -24.97
CA HIS A 171 -2.38 5.32 -23.61
C HIS A 171 -1.01 4.72 -23.28
N MET A 172 -0.39 5.16 -22.18
CA MET A 172 0.78 4.53 -21.58
C MET A 172 0.44 3.90 -20.23
N THR A 173 1.09 2.78 -19.92
CA THR A 173 1.04 2.19 -18.57
C THR A 173 2.22 2.69 -17.75
N CYS A 174 1.92 3.37 -16.66
CA CYS A 174 2.86 3.75 -15.62
C CYS A 174 2.84 2.76 -14.46
N TYR A 175 3.98 2.56 -13.83
CA TYR A 175 4.12 1.81 -12.59
C TYR A 175 4.46 2.77 -11.47
N CYS A 176 3.62 2.83 -10.45
CA CYS A 176 3.71 3.79 -9.37
C CYS A 176 3.80 3.09 -8.02
N GLU A 177 4.58 3.63 -7.10
CA GLU A 177 4.74 3.16 -5.73
C GLU A 177 4.44 4.30 -4.75
N PHE A 178 3.66 3.99 -3.73
CA PHE A 178 3.43 4.89 -2.59
C PHE A 178 3.92 4.22 -1.32
N ASP A 179 4.69 4.95 -0.51
CA ASP A 179 5.50 4.40 0.59
C ASP A 179 5.11 4.95 1.99
N PRO A 180 3.87 4.74 2.47
CA PRO A 180 3.48 5.15 3.79
C PRO A 180 4.27 4.38 4.86
N LEU A 181 4.91 5.15 5.73
CA LEU A 181 5.52 4.64 6.94
C LEU A 181 4.41 4.28 7.94
N ALA A 182 4.57 3.20 8.70
CA ALA A 182 3.67 2.87 9.80
C ALA A 182 4.42 2.24 10.98
N LYS A 183 3.78 2.26 12.15
CA LYS A 183 4.26 1.58 13.34
C LYS A 183 3.23 0.54 13.79
N ILE A 184 3.66 -0.70 13.96
CA ILE A 184 2.85 -1.74 14.61
C ILE A 184 3.19 -1.73 16.10
N SER A 185 2.20 -1.57 16.99
CA SER A 185 2.43 -1.64 18.44
C SER A 185 1.20 -2.02 19.25
N SER A 186 1.45 -2.52 20.46
CA SER A 186 0.42 -2.90 21.44
C SER A 186 -0.35 -1.73 22.05
N ASN A 187 0.20 -0.51 21.97
CA ASN A 187 -0.44 0.69 22.49
C ASN A 187 -0.90 1.51 21.29
N VAL A 188 -2.20 1.47 21.00
CA VAL A 188 -2.90 2.41 20.09
C VAL A 188 -3.64 3.41 20.95
#